data_AF-A0A8X6HCX5-F1
#
_entry.id   AF-A0A8X6HCX5-F1
#
_cell.length_a   1.000
_cell.length_b   1.000
_cell.length_c   1.000
_cell.angle_alpha   90.00
_cell.angle_beta   90.00
_cell.angle_gamma   90.00
#
_symmetry.space_group_name_H-M   'P 1'
#
loop_
_entity.id
_entity.type
_entity.pdbx_description
1 polymer ?
#
loop_
_entity_poly.entity_id
_entity_poly.type
_entity_poly.pdbx_seq_one_letter_code
_entity_poly.pdbx_strand_id
1 'polypeptide(L)'
;MAQKRKLHNYDDVYDCDTESLSSFVSDEDFVHSISSSEDDSSDEEDFSCVRQWCKINSSSHAPSRFSFTGDVGMKACVTNISDPLEYFELFFTDEILNHIVTETNIFADENLNKFKRKEHSRTHHWSETDANELRVFFATLILQGIITKPTVRMYWSKRKLIETPSFSNLMSSRRFDLI
;
A
#
# COMPACT_ATOMS: atom_id res chain seq x y z
N MET A 1 36.85 -51.03 3.89
CA MET A 1 36.09 -50.52 2.73
C MET A 1 35.47 -49.19 3.13
N ALA A 2 35.99 -48.10 2.58
CA ALA A 2 35.52 -46.74 2.83
C ALA A 2 34.43 -46.38 1.81
N GLN A 3 33.28 -45.93 2.27
CA GLN A 3 32.23 -45.38 1.41
C GLN A 3 32.19 -43.87 1.62
N LYS A 4 32.74 -43.14 0.65
CA LYS A 4 32.77 -41.68 0.61
C LYS A 4 31.33 -41.15 0.51
N ARG A 5 30.88 -40.41 1.52
CA ARG A 5 29.67 -39.58 1.45
C ARG A 5 29.92 -38.46 0.44
N LYS A 6 29.13 -38.39 -0.63
CA LYS A 6 29.02 -37.20 -1.46
C LYS A 6 28.28 -36.14 -0.65
N LEU A 7 29.00 -35.15 -0.14
CA LEU A 7 28.41 -33.88 0.26
C LEU A 7 27.88 -33.22 -1.03
N HIS A 8 26.58 -33.05 -1.11
CA HIS A 8 25.97 -32.22 -2.14
C HIS A 8 26.25 -30.77 -1.73
N ASN A 9 27.10 -30.09 -2.52
CA ASN A 9 27.39 -28.67 -2.35
C ASN A 9 26.07 -27.90 -2.45
N TYR A 10 25.71 -27.27 -1.35
CA TYR A 10 24.61 -26.34 -1.25
C TYR A 10 25.21 -24.96 -1.50
N ASP A 11 25.23 -24.56 -2.77
CA ASP A 11 25.58 -23.18 -3.16
C ASP A 11 24.39 -22.29 -2.84
N ASP A 12 24.26 -21.90 -1.56
CA ASP A 12 23.45 -20.76 -1.15
C ASP A 12 24.18 -19.51 -1.65
N VAL A 13 23.83 -19.06 -2.85
CA VAL A 13 24.13 -17.70 -3.29
C VAL A 13 23.22 -16.78 -2.48
N TYR A 14 23.77 -16.30 -1.36
CA TYR A 14 23.22 -15.23 -0.56
C TYR A 14 23.15 -13.95 -1.40
N ASP A 15 22.00 -13.67 -1.97
CA ASP A 15 21.70 -12.37 -2.57
C ASP A 15 20.75 -11.63 -1.63
N CYS A 16 21.35 -10.94 -0.66
CA CYS A 16 20.68 -10.12 0.34
C CYS A 16 20.87 -8.65 -0.02
N ASP A 17 20.35 -8.23 -1.17
CA ASP A 17 20.19 -6.81 -1.48
C ASP A 17 18.93 -6.28 -0.78
N THR A 18 19.06 -6.07 0.53
CA THR A 18 18.19 -5.15 1.26
C THR A 18 18.59 -3.74 0.81
N GLU A 19 18.00 -3.26 -0.28
CA GLU A 19 18.15 -1.87 -0.70
C GLU A 19 17.57 -0.99 0.41
N SER A 20 18.48 -0.49 1.25
CA SER A 20 18.25 0.60 2.16
C SER A 20 17.82 1.79 1.33
N LEU A 21 16.52 2.09 1.33
CA LEU A 21 15.94 3.27 0.70
C LEU A 21 16.54 4.51 1.39
N SER A 22 17.68 4.97 0.87
CA SER A 22 18.42 6.10 1.40
C SER A 22 17.73 7.40 1.01
N SER A 23 17.52 8.23 2.04
CA SER A 23 17.11 9.63 2.06
C SER A 23 15.74 9.98 1.48
N PHE A 24 14.72 9.93 2.35
CA PHE A 24 13.59 10.86 2.30
C PHE A 24 14.14 12.27 2.47
N VAL A 25 14.21 13.04 1.37
CA VAL A 25 14.38 14.48 1.45
C VAL A 25 12.98 15.02 1.70
N SER A 26 12.71 15.47 2.93
CA SER A 26 11.52 16.26 3.22
C SER A 26 11.65 17.58 2.47
N ASP A 27 11.01 17.69 1.30
CA ASP A 27 10.70 18.99 0.72
C ASP A 27 9.51 19.57 1.50
N GLU A 28 9.85 20.25 2.58
CA GLU A 28 8.99 21.15 3.33
C GLU A 28 8.67 22.35 2.44
N ASP A 29 7.63 22.30 1.58
CA ASP A 29 7.01 23.51 0.99
C ASP A 29 5.71 23.28 0.17
N PHE A 30 5.04 22.11 0.29
CA PHE A 30 3.76 21.88 -0.41
C PHE A 30 2.54 22.22 0.46
N VAL A 31 2.37 23.49 0.79
CA VAL A 31 1.09 24.00 1.31
C VAL A 31 0.13 24.22 0.14
N HIS A 32 -0.56 23.16 -0.28
CA HIS A 32 -1.68 23.29 -1.21
C HIS A 32 -2.86 23.98 -0.50
N SER A 33 -2.96 25.28 -0.69
CA SER A 33 -4.18 26.04 -0.43
C SER A 33 -5.28 25.53 -1.35
N ILE A 34 -6.13 24.63 -0.84
CA ILE A 34 -7.38 24.25 -1.52
C ILE A 34 -8.35 25.43 -1.46
N SER A 35 -8.23 26.34 -2.42
CA SER A 35 -9.19 27.43 -2.61
C SER A 35 -10.46 26.87 -3.23
N SER A 36 -11.36 26.32 -2.40
CA SER A 36 -12.73 26.03 -2.81
C SER A 36 -13.54 27.33 -2.72
N SER A 37 -13.75 27.97 -3.85
CA SER A 37 -14.59 29.17 -3.95
C SER A 37 -16.06 28.77 -3.99
N GLU A 38 -16.66 28.62 -2.82
CA GLU A 38 -18.11 28.71 -2.66
C GLU A 38 -18.42 30.02 -1.91
N ASP A 39 -19.07 30.93 -2.63
CA ASP A 39 -19.61 32.20 -2.13
C ASP A 39 -20.81 31.86 -1.24
N ASP A 40 -20.58 31.69 0.06
CA ASP A 40 -21.63 31.71 1.07
C ASP A 40 -21.22 32.64 2.21
N SER A 41 -21.97 33.73 2.34
CA SER A 41 -21.83 34.72 3.39
C SER A 41 -22.20 34.07 4.74
N SER A 42 -21.21 33.56 5.46
CA SER A 42 -21.36 33.14 6.85
C SER A 42 -20.10 33.44 7.64
N ASP A 43 -20.28 33.92 8.87
CA ASP A 43 -19.25 34.39 9.79
C ASP A 43 -17.97 33.52 9.74
N GLU A 44 -16.87 34.12 9.26
CA GLU A 44 -15.54 33.52 9.19
C GLU A 44 -15.00 33.29 10.62
N GLU A 45 -15.44 32.22 11.27
CA GLU A 45 -14.83 31.78 12.52
C GLU A 45 -13.36 31.43 12.26
N ASP A 46 -12.45 32.16 12.92
CA ASP A 46 -11.01 31.97 12.81
C ASP A 46 -10.58 30.62 13.42
N PHE A 47 -10.57 29.58 12.59
CA PHE A 47 -10.12 28.24 12.97
C PHE A 47 -8.59 28.08 13.00
N SER A 48 -7.80 29.16 12.85
CA SER A 48 -6.33 29.09 12.87
C SER A 48 -5.81 28.44 14.17
N CYS A 49 -6.46 28.72 15.30
CA CYS A 49 -6.10 28.15 16.60
C CYS A 49 -6.33 26.63 16.70
N VAL A 50 -7.29 26.07 15.94
CA VAL A 50 -7.64 24.64 15.97
C VAL A 50 -6.61 23.79 15.22
N ARG A 51 -5.87 24.40 14.30
CA ARG A 51 -4.84 23.74 13.48
C ARG A 51 -3.45 23.76 14.12
N GLN A 52 -3.28 24.44 15.26
CA GLN A 52 -2.00 24.52 15.94
C GLN A 52 -1.76 23.28 16.80
N TRP A 53 -0.75 22.49 16.45
CA TRP A 53 -0.31 21.36 17.28
C TRP A 53 0.37 21.85 18.56
N CYS A 54 -0.10 21.36 19.71
CA CYS A 54 0.40 21.72 21.04
C CYS A 54 0.92 20.50 21.78
N LYS A 55 2.03 20.65 22.52
CA LYS A 55 2.51 19.60 23.43
C LYS A 55 1.53 19.45 24.59
N ILE A 56 1.09 18.24 24.88
CA ILE A 56 0.21 17.96 26.03
C ILE A 56 1.03 18.04 27.32
N ASN A 57 0.72 19.01 28.18
CA ASN A 57 1.29 19.17 29.51
C ASN A 57 0.43 18.38 30.51
N SER A 58 1.00 17.97 31.65
CA SER A 58 0.25 17.32 32.73
C SER A 58 -0.85 18.20 33.34
N SER A 59 -0.83 19.51 33.07
CA SER A 59 -1.84 20.49 33.46
C SER A 59 -2.89 20.77 32.39
N SER A 60 -2.76 20.18 31.19
CA SER A 60 -3.71 20.40 30.09
C SER A 60 -4.94 19.52 30.32
N HIS A 61 -6.10 20.16 30.52
CA HIS A 61 -7.36 19.43 30.60
C HIS A 61 -7.70 18.83 29.24
N ALA A 62 -8.13 17.56 29.22
CA ALA A 62 -8.68 16.97 28.01
C ALA A 62 -9.86 17.82 27.52
N PRO A 63 -9.99 18.05 26.20
CA PRO A 63 -11.16 18.72 25.64
C PRO A 63 -12.45 18.04 26.11
N SER A 64 -13.51 18.82 26.31
CA SER A 64 -14.83 18.28 26.62
C SER A 64 -15.25 17.28 25.56
N ARG A 65 -15.72 16.10 25.98
CA ARG A 65 -16.32 15.15 25.03
C ARG A 65 -17.60 15.75 24.48
N PHE A 66 -17.60 16.05 23.19
CA PHE A 66 -18.81 16.44 22.48
C PHE A 66 -19.65 15.19 22.20
N SER A 67 -20.98 15.34 22.28
CA SER A 67 -21.90 14.28 21.88
C SER A 67 -21.93 14.19 20.36
N PHE A 68 -21.90 12.97 19.82
CA PHE A 68 -22.08 12.76 18.39
C PHE A 68 -23.52 13.12 18.00
N THR A 69 -23.69 14.11 17.13
CA THR A 69 -24.99 14.59 16.64
C THR A 69 -25.29 14.17 15.21
N GLY A 70 -24.35 13.49 14.54
CA GLY A 70 -24.53 13.03 13.17
C GLY A 70 -25.52 11.87 13.08
N ASP A 71 -26.13 11.72 11.91
CA ASP A 71 -26.91 10.52 11.61
C ASP A 71 -25.98 9.30 11.57
N VAL A 72 -26.28 8.31 12.41
CA VAL A 72 -25.58 7.03 12.47
C VAL A 72 -26.00 6.13 11.31
N GLY A 73 -25.07 5.29 10.85
CA GLY A 73 -25.34 4.26 9.86
C GLY A 73 -24.68 4.50 8.50
N MET A 74 -24.93 3.58 7.57
CA MET A 74 -24.38 3.61 6.22
C MET A 74 -25.11 4.67 5.40
N LYS A 75 -24.36 5.67 4.92
CA LYS A 75 -24.88 6.73 4.04
C LYS A 75 -24.75 6.39 2.56
N ALA A 76 -23.95 5.39 2.22
CA ALA A 76 -23.80 4.90 0.86
C ALA A 76 -24.96 4.00 0.46
N CYS A 77 -25.36 4.06 -0.82
CA CYS A 77 -26.34 3.15 -1.40
C CYS A 77 -25.61 1.88 -1.86
N VAL A 78 -25.89 0.75 -1.21
CA VAL A 78 -25.39 -0.58 -1.59
C VAL A 78 -26.62 -1.39 -2.02
N THR A 79 -26.60 -1.90 -3.25
CA THR A 79 -27.71 -2.66 -3.82
C THR A 79 -27.77 -4.07 -3.25
N ASN A 80 -26.62 -4.69 -3.05
CA ASN A 80 -26.49 -6.02 -2.50
C ASN A 80 -25.68 -6.01 -1.20
N ILE A 81 -26.39 -5.96 -0.08
CA ILE A 81 -25.83 -5.95 1.28
C ILE A 81 -24.99 -7.23 1.57
N SER A 82 -25.19 -8.31 0.81
CA SER A 82 -24.46 -9.56 0.99
C SER A 82 -23.22 -9.69 0.11
N ASP A 83 -22.93 -8.73 -0.76
CA ASP A 83 -21.76 -8.74 -1.63
C ASP A 83 -20.63 -7.86 -1.06
N PRO A 84 -19.55 -8.44 -0.51
CA PRO A 84 -18.42 -7.67 0.00
C PRO A 84 -17.73 -6.81 -1.05
N LEU A 85 -17.86 -7.13 -2.34
CA LEU A 85 -17.25 -6.37 -3.41
C LEU A 85 -17.89 -4.98 -3.54
N GLU A 86 -19.21 -4.86 -3.45
CA GLU A 86 -19.89 -3.54 -3.51
C GLU A 86 -19.37 -2.60 -2.41
N TYR A 87 -19.10 -3.12 -1.21
CA TYR A 87 -18.51 -2.33 -0.13
C TYR A 87 -17.07 -1.90 -0.41
N PHE A 88 -16.26 -2.78 -1.01
CA PHE A 88 -14.88 -2.45 -1.39
C PHE A 88 -14.85 -1.31 -2.41
N GLU A 89 -15.76 -1.35 -3.39
CA GLU A 89 -15.85 -0.36 -4.46
C GLU A 89 -16.32 1.03 -4.00
N LEU A 90 -16.93 1.13 -2.81
CA LEU A 90 -17.21 2.43 -2.18
C LEU A 90 -15.93 3.22 -1.83
N PHE A 91 -14.83 2.52 -1.56
CA PHE A 91 -13.57 3.13 -1.15
C PHE A 91 -12.53 3.11 -2.27
N PHE A 92 -12.50 2.03 -3.05
CA PHE A 92 -11.61 1.86 -4.20
C PHE A 92 -12.42 1.98 -5.49
N THR A 93 -12.85 3.22 -5.77
CA THR A 93 -13.59 3.54 -7.00
C THR A 93 -12.69 3.39 -8.23
N ASP A 94 -13.28 3.24 -9.40
CA ASP A 94 -12.53 3.20 -10.67
C ASP A 94 -11.67 4.47 -10.86
N GLU A 95 -12.15 5.63 -10.41
CA GLU A 95 -11.39 6.88 -10.47
C GLU A 95 -10.10 6.79 -9.65
N ILE A 96 -10.21 6.36 -8.38
CA ILE A 96 -9.04 6.22 -7.49
C ILE A 96 -8.08 5.15 -8.04
N LEU A 97 -8.62 4.00 -8.49
CA LEU A 97 -7.80 2.92 -9.04
C LEU A 97 -7.05 3.37 -10.30
N ASN A 98 -7.74 4.04 -11.23
CA ASN A 98 -7.11 4.54 -12.44
C ASN A 98 -6.09 5.65 -12.15
N HIS A 99 -6.33 6.47 -11.13
CA HIS A 99 -5.36 7.46 -10.69
C HIS A 99 -4.08 6.79 -10.15
N ILE A 100 -4.22 5.80 -9.27
CA ILE A 100 -3.07 5.01 -8.77
C ILE A 100 -2.32 4.34 -9.92
N VAL A 101 -3.04 3.70 -10.85
CA VAL A 101 -2.44 3.06 -12.04
C VAL A 101 -1.61 4.07 -12.84
N THR A 102 -2.17 5.25 -13.09
CA THR A 102 -1.50 6.31 -13.86
C THR A 102 -0.20 6.73 -13.18
N GLU A 103 -0.25 7.06 -11.89
CA GLU A 103 0.92 7.50 -11.14
C GLU A 103 1.97 6.39 -10.97
N THR A 104 1.55 5.14 -10.74
CA THR A 104 2.47 4.00 -10.65
C THR A 104 3.21 3.77 -11.96
N ASN A 105 2.50 3.85 -13.10
CA ASN A 105 3.12 3.67 -14.42
C ASN A 105 4.07 4.83 -14.76
N ILE A 106 3.68 6.08 -14.48
CA ILE A 106 4.55 7.25 -14.65
C ILE A 106 5.81 7.11 -13.79
N PHE A 107 5.66 6.78 -12.51
CA PHE A 107 6.78 6.59 -11.60
C PHE A 107 7.73 5.50 -12.11
N ALA A 108 7.20 4.37 -12.57
CA ALA A 108 8.03 3.32 -13.11
C ALA A 108 8.79 3.76 -14.36
N ASP A 109 8.14 4.40 -15.34
CA ASP A 109 8.81 4.88 -16.55
C ASP A 109 9.95 5.86 -16.20
N GLU A 110 9.69 6.82 -15.31
CA GLU A 110 10.70 7.77 -14.89
C GLU A 110 11.90 7.10 -14.21
N ASN A 111 11.67 6.20 -13.26
CA ASN A 111 12.75 5.59 -12.47
C ASN A 111 13.54 4.55 -13.27
N LEU A 112 12.88 3.83 -14.17
CA LEU A 112 13.52 2.83 -15.02
C LEU A 112 14.40 3.48 -16.09
N ASN A 113 14.03 4.68 -16.56
CA ASN A 113 14.80 5.44 -17.54
C ASN A 113 15.94 6.25 -16.90
N LYS A 114 15.77 6.72 -15.65
CA LYS A 114 16.77 7.56 -14.95
C LYS A 114 18.03 6.78 -14.49
N PHE A 115 17.91 5.51 -14.13
CA PHE A 115 19.02 4.74 -13.54
C PHE A 115 19.53 3.61 -14.45
N LYS A 116 20.85 3.43 -14.50
CA LYS A 116 21.44 2.25 -15.14
C LYS A 116 21.02 1.01 -14.35
N ARG A 117 20.17 0.19 -14.97
CA ARG A 117 19.71 -1.07 -14.39
C ARG A 117 20.89 -2.04 -14.22
N LYS A 118 21.04 -2.61 -13.02
CA LYS A 118 21.92 -3.76 -12.77
C LYS A 118 21.55 -4.90 -13.74
N GLU A 119 22.51 -5.68 -14.21
CA GLU A 119 22.30 -6.74 -15.22
C GLU A 119 21.23 -7.76 -14.81
N HIS A 120 21.13 -8.07 -13.51
CA HIS A 120 20.16 -9.02 -12.97
C HIS A 120 19.01 -8.34 -12.20
N SER A 121 18.78 -7.05 -12.43
CA SER A 121 17.71 -6.32 -11.74
C SER A 121 16.32 -6.91 -12.06
N ARG A 122 15.49 -7.03 -11.04
CA ARG A 122 14.08 -7.42 -11.20
C ARG A 122 13.31 -6.46 -12.11
N THR A 123 13.73 -5.19 -12.13
CA THR A 123 13.15 -4.12 -12.93
C THR A 123 13.19 -4.36 -14.44
N HIS A 124 13.98 -5.33 -14.92
CA HIS A 124 13.92 -5.79 -16.32
C HIS A 124 12.60 -6.47 -16.69
N HIS A 125 11.83 -6.91 -15.69
CA HIS A 125 10.54 -7.57 -15.88
C HIS A 125 9.35 -6.64 -15.62
N TRP A 126 9.58 -5.34 -15.46
CA TRP A 126 8.50 -4.37 -15.31
C TRP A 126 7.62 -4.34 -16.58
N SER A 127 6.32 -4.28 -16.36
CA SER A 127 5.30 -3.95 -17.34
C SER A 127 4.30 -3.02 -16.69
N GLU A 128 3.63 -2.19 -17.50
CA GLU A 128 2.56 -1.32 -17.00
C GLU A 128 1.50 -2.13 -16.24
N THR A 129 0.99 -1.56 -15.15
CA THR A 129 -0.15 -2.11 -14.41
C THR A 129 -1.45 -1.53 -14.96
N ASP A 130 -2.56 -2.22 -14.69
CA ASP A 130 -3.91 -1.74 -14.96
C ASP A 130 -4.81 -1.83 -13.71
N ALA A 131 -6.04 -1.33 -13.80
CA ALA A 131 -6.96 -1.31 -12.67
C ALA A 131 -7.37 -2.72 -12.22
N ASN A 132 -7.44 -3.69 -13.13
CA ASN A 132 -7.79 -5.07 -12.79
C ASN A 132 -6.66 -5.74 -12.01
N GLU A 133 -5.42 -5.55 -12.45
CA GLU A 133 -4.24 -6.03 -11.75
C GLU A 133 -4.11 -5.38 -10.37
N LEU A 134 -4.40 -4.09 -10.25
CA LEU A 134 -4.38 -3.38 -8.98
C LEU A 134 -5.47 -3.89 -8.02
N ARG A 135 -6.66 -4.25 -8.53
CA ARG A 135 -7.70 -4.93 -7.73
C ARG A 135 -7.21 -6.28 -7.20
N VAL A 136 -6.48 -7.07 -8.01
CA VAL A 136 -5.86 -8.34 -7.57
C VAL A 136 -4.75 -8.10 -6.55
N PHE A 137 -3.96 -7.05 -6.71
CA PHE A 137 -2.93 -6.63 -5.75
C PHE A 137 -3.56 -6.28 -4.39
N PHE A 138 -4.62 -5.48 -4.36
CA PHE A 138 -5.34 -5.17 -3.12
C PHE A 138 -6.02 -6.41 -2.50
N ALA A 139 -6.62 -7.27 -3.31
CA ALA A 139 -7.15 -8.55 -2.84
C ALA A 139 -6.06 -9.41 -2.17
N THR A 140 -4.84 -9.39 -2.74
CA THR A 140 -3.67 -10.05 -2.16
C THR A 140 -3.29 -9.45 -0.81
N LEU A 141 -3.25 -8.12 -0.68
CA LEU A 141 -2.97 -7.42 0.59
C LEU A 141 -4.02 -7.71 1.67
N ILE A 142 -5.31 -7.68 1.32
CA ILE A 142 -6.40 -8.03 2.23
C ILE A 142 -6.24 -9.47 2.72
N LEU A 143 -5.91 -10.40 1.81
CA LEU A 143 -5.68 -11.80 2.18
C LEU A 143 -4.45 -11.97 3.09
N GLN A 144 -3.40 -11.17 2.93
CA GLN A 144 -2.25 -11.15 3.87
C GLN A 144 -2.65 -10.62 5.26
N GLY A 145 -3.62 -9.72 5.34
CA GLY A 145 -4.20 -9.27 6.62
C GLY A 145 -4.97 -10.38 7.34
N ILE A 146 -5.63 -11.26 6.59
CA ILE A 146 -6.39 -12.40 7.14
C ILE A 146 -5.46 -13.57 7.50
N ILE A 147 -4.63 -13.98 6.54
CA ILE A 147 -3.64 -15.04 6.71
C ILE A 147 -2.32 -14.35 6.92
N THR A 148 -1.88 -14.19 8.17
CA THR A 148 -0.61 -13.52 8.46
C THR A 148 0.56 -14.51 8.45
N LYS A 149 1.68 -14.12 7.83
CA LYS A 149 2.94 -14.86 7.85
C LYS A 149 4.09 -13.97 8.35
N PRO A 150 5.14 -14.57 8.95
CA PRO A 150 6.26 -13.80 9.52
C PRO A 150 6.99 -12.88 8.54
N THR A 151 7.02 -13.24 7.26
CA THR A 151 7.68 -12.44 6.21
C THR A 151 6.88 -12.50 4.92
N VAL A 152 6.95 -11.43 4.11
CA VAL A 152 6.24 -11.33 2.82
C VAL A 152 6.58 -12.52 1.91
N ARG A 153 7.87 -12.89 1.84
CA ARG A 153 8.33 -14.01 0.99
C ARG A 153 7.69 -15.35 1.34
N MET A 154 7.23 -15.53 2.59
CA MET A 154 6.58 -16.78 3.00
C MET A 154 5.19 -16.97 2.38
N TYR A 155 4.52 -15.91 1.91
CA TYR A 155 3.23 -16.02 1.23
C TYR A 155 3.31 -16.83 -0.07
N TRP A 156 4.44 -16.74 -0.77
CA TRP A 156 4.71 -17.49 -1.99
C TRP A 156 5.61 -18.71 -1.79
N SER A 157 5.78 -19.17 -0.54
CA SER A 157 6.61 -20.34 -0.26
C SER A 157 5.97 -21.64 -0.77
N LYS A 158 6.78 -22.50 -1.40
CA LYS A 158 6.43 -23.88 -1.80
C LYS A 158 6.82 -24.94 -0.76
N ARG A 159 7.22 -24.51 0.44
CA ARG A 159 7.51 -25.43 1.55
C ARG A 159 6.20 -25.97 2.10
N LYS A 160 6.01 -27.30 2.02
CA LYS A 160 4.76 -28.00 2.40
C LYS A 160 4.12 -27.54 3.72
N LEU A 161 4.91 -27.19 4.72
CA LEU A 161 4.42 -26.77 6.05
C LEU A 161 3.74 -25.40 6.05
N ILE A 162 4.09 -24.52 5.12
CA ILE A 162 3.68 -23.10 5.12
C ILE A 162 3.10 -22.65 3.78
N GLU A 163 3.01 -23.55 2.81
CA GLU A 163 2.49 -23.26 1.49
C GLU A 163 1.03 -22.79 1.60
N THR A 164 0.71 -21.73 0.87
CA THR A 164 -0.65 -21.19 0.77
C THR A 164 -0.92 -20.88 -0.68
N PRO A 165 -1.40 -21.88 -1.46
CA PRO A 165 -1.45 -21.80 -2.92
C PRO A 165 -2.19 -20.59 -3.46
N SER A 166 -3.22 -20.10 -2.75
CA SER A 166 -4.03 -18.95 -3.14
C SER A 166 -3.20 -17.72 -3.51
N PHE A 167 -2.12 -17.42 -2.77
CA PHE A 167 -1.26 -16.27 -3.08
C PHE A 167 -0.59 -16.39 -4.45
N SER A 168 -0.05 -17.58 -4.77
CA SER A 168 0.59 -17.81 -6.08
C SER A 168 -0.41 -17.85 -7.23
N ASN A 169 -1.67 -18.22 -6.95
CA ASN A 169 -2.73 -18.26 -7.96
C ASN A 169 -3.29 -16.88 -8.28
N LEU A 170 -3.31 -15.96 -7.30
CA LEU A 170 -3.75 -14.59 -7.49
C LEU A 170 -2.71 -13.76 -8.25
N MET A 171 -1.47 -13.74 -7.76
CA MET A 171 -0.40 -12.93 -8.33
C MET A 171 0.95 -13.59 -8.05
N SER A 172 1.91 -13.49 -8.98
CA SER A 172 3.25 -14.02 -8.73
C SER A 172 4.02 -13.15 -7.72
N SER A 173 4.88 -13.74 -6.88
CA SER A 173 5.75 -12.97 -5.97
C SER A 173 6.60 -11.95 -6.73
N ARG A 174 7.04 -12.30 -7.95
CA ARG A 174 7.86 -11.40 -8.76
C ARG A 174 7.10 -10.12 -9.10
N ARG A 175 5.84 -10.28 -9.54
CA ARG A 175 4.96 -9.16 -9.91
C ARG A 175 4.53 -8.36 -8.68
N PHE A 176 4.22 -9.03 -7.58
CA PHE A 176 3.87 -8.37 -6.33
C PHE A 176 4.97 -7.43 -5.84
N ASP A 177 6.25 -7.84 -5.82
CA ASP A 177 7.31 -6.90 -5.39
C ASP A 177 7.75 -5.91 -6.50
N LEU A 178 7.13 -5.94 -7.69
CA LEU A 178 7.40 -4.96 -8.74
C LEU A 178 6.38 -3.82 -8.76
N ILE A 179 5.15 -4.08 -8.33
CA ILE A 179 4.08 -3.09 -8.12
C ILE A 179 4.31 -2.42 -6.77
#